data_AF-A0A958RYR7-F1
#
_entry.id   AF-A0A958RYR7-F1
#
_cell.length_a   1.000
_cell.length_b   1.000
_cell.length_c   1.000
_cell.angle_alpha   90.00
_cell.angle_beta   90.00
_cell.angle_gamma   90.00
#
_symmetry.space_group_name_H-M   'P 1'
#
loop_
_entity.id
_entity.type
_entity.pdbx_description
1 polymer ?
#
loop_
_entity_poly.entity_id
_entity_poly.type
_entity_poly.pdbx_seq_one_letter_code
_entity_poly.pdbx_strand_id
1 'polypeptide(L)'
;NNIEEVEIGVDITNSGKVYGKEVVQLYIRDKVASLVRPVKELKGFELIELNAGEAKTVRFKLTKKELGFYNNKGEYLVEPGEFDVFVGGSSYTELKSKFTLE
;
A
#
# COMPACT_ATOMS: atom_id res chain seq x y z
N ASN A 1 17.87 5.30 -11.21
CA ASN A 1 16.94 4.70 -12.22
C ASN A 1 15.58 5.36 -12.00
N ASN A 2 14.93 5.92 -13.02
CA ASN A 2 13.59 6.50 -12.85
C ASN A 2 12.58 5.38 -12.57
N ILE A 3 12.29 5.11 -11.30
CA ILE A 3 11.26 4.14 -10.92
C ILE A 3 9.91 4.78 -11.29
N GLU A 4 9.30 4.33 -12.38
CA GLU A 4 7.98 4.81 -12.83
C GLU A 4 6.84 4.15 -12.03
N GLU A 5 7.07 2.93 -11.53
CA GLU A 5 6.09 2.09 -10.84
C GLU A 5 6.76 1.18 -9.80
N VAL A 6 6.10 0.99 -8.66
CA VAL A 6 6.44 0.03 -7.62
C VAL A 6 5.29 -0.96 -7.47
N GLU A 7 5.57 -2.25 -7.65
CA GLU A 7 4.58 -3.31 -7.44
C GLU A 7 4.72 -3.90 -6.03
N ILE A 8 3.61 -3.95 -5.30
CA ILE A 8 3.50 -4.54 -3.97
C ILE A 8 2.66 -5.81 -4.06
N GLY A 9 3.30 -6.96 -3.89
CA GLY A 9 2.63 -8.27 -3.80
C GLY A 9 2.46 -8.72 -2.36
N VAL A 10 1.29 -9.27 -2.03
CA VAL A 10 1.02 -9.92 -0.75
C VAL A 10 0.35 -11.27 -0.97
N ASP A 11 0.83 -12.30 -0.29
CA ASP A 11 0.18 -13.61 -0.28
C ASP A 11 -0.82 -13.67 0.87
N ILE A 12 -2.06 -14.02 0.54
CA ILE A 12 -3.16 -14.17 1.50
C ILE A 12 -3.65 -15.60 1.44
N THR A 13 -3.74 -16.24 2.61
CA THR A 13 -4.25 -17.61 2.76
C THR A 13 -5.44 -17.62 3.69
N ASN A 14 -6.53 -18.26 3.27
CA ASN A 14 -7.64 -18.57 4.16
C ASN A 14 -7.27 -19.79 5.02
N SER A 15 -6.78 -19.51 6.23
CA SER A 15 -6.43 -20.53 7.23
C SER A 15 -7.62 -21.09 8.01
N GLY A 16 -8.84 -20.64 7.68
CA GLY A 16 -10.09 -21.12 8.25
C GLY A 16 -10.57 -22.44 7.63
N LYS A 17 -11.75 -22.88 8.09
CA LYS A 17 -12.41 -24.12 7.64
C LYS A 17 -13.57 -23.88 6.66
N VAL A 18 -13.88 -22.61 6.37
CA VAL A 18 -15.04 -22.22 5.55
C VAL A 18 -14.62 -21.19 4.51
N TYR A 19 -15.41 -21.06 3.45
CA TYR A 19 -15.28 -19.99 2.48
C TYR A 19 -15.42 -18.61 3.16
N GLY A 20 -14.63 -17.64 2.72
CA GLY A 20 -14.66 -16.28 3.22
C GLY A 20 -14.29 -15.25 2.15
N LYS A 21 -14.64 -13.99 2.44
CA LYS A 21 -14.17 -12.83 1.69
C LYS A 21 -13.37 -11.92 2.61
N GLU A 22 -12.32 -11.31 2.08
CA GLU A 22 -11.42 -10.42 2.82
C GLU A 22 -11.11 -9.17 1.99
N VAL A 23 -11.05 -8.00 2.63
CA VAL A 23 -10.67 -6.75 1.95
C VAL A 23 -9.22 -6.45 2.29
N VAL A 24 -8.33 -6.78 1.37
CA VAL A 24 -6.90 -6.49 1.48
C VAL A 24 -6.68 -5.01 1.23
N GLN A 25 -6.08 -4.29 2.18
CA GLN A 25 -5.87 -2.85 2.13
C GLN A 25 -4.37 -2.54 2.10
N LEU A 26 -3.96 -1.63 1.21
CA LEU A 26 -2.62 -1.10 1.08
C LEU A 26 -2.57 0.34 1.60
N TYR A 27 -1.65 0.63 2.51
CA TYR A 27 -1.36 1.96 2.99
C TYR A 27 0.09 2.35 2.72
N ILE A 28 0.34 3.65 2.61
CA ILE A 28 1.70 4.21 2.61
C ILE A 28 1.90 5.19 3.75
N ARG A 29 3.16 5.39 4.13
CA ARG A 29 3.63 6.48 4.96
C ARG A 29 4.89 7.07 4.34
N ASP A 30 4.84 8.35 4.05
CA ASP A 30 5.98 9.11 3.60
C ASP A 30 6.79 9.61 4.81
N LYS A 31 8.06 9.21 4.91
CA LYS A 31 8.93 9.59 6.04
C LYS A 31 9.73 10.86 5.82
N VAL A 32 9.87 11.31 4.58
CA VAL A 32 10.82 12.38 4.20
C VAL A 32 10.08 13.47 3.42
N ALA A 33 8.84 13.77 3.81
CA ALA A 33 8.07 14.83 3.18
C ALA A 33 8.41 16.21 3.77
N SER A 34 8.45 17.22 2.90
CA SER A 34 8.54 18.64 3.28
C SER A 34 7.33 19.16 4.07
N LEU A 35 6.20 18.45 4.00
CA LEU A 35 4.99 18.70 4.77
C LEU A 35 4.68 17.53 5.71
N VAL A 36 3.99 17.80 6.83
CA VAL A 36 3.55 16.74 7.74
C VAL A 36 2.53 15.84 7.02
N ARG A 37 2.85 14.54 6.91
CA ARG A 37 2.00 13.53 6.26
C ARG A 37 1.30 12.64 7.30
N PRO A 38 0.13 12.06 6.97
CA PRO A 38 -0.53 11.07 7.82
C PRO A 38 0.37 9.86 8.10
N VAL A 39 0.19 9.22 9.26
CA VAL A 39 0.95 8.01 9.62
C VAL A 39 0.63 6.83 8.70
N LYS A 40 -0.58 6.75 8.15
CA LYS A 40 -1.00 5.78 7.14
C LYS A 40 -2.03 6.42 6.21
N GLU A 41 -1.80 6.33 4.91
CA GLU A 41 -2.71 6.80 3.87
C GLU A 41 -3.12 5.63 2.97
N LEU A 42 -4.43 5.34 2.86
CA LEU A 42 -4.94 4.23 2.05
C LEU A 42 -4.70 4.53 0.57
N LYS A 43 -4.03 3.62 -0.14
CA LYS A 43 -3.71 3.76 -1.58
C LYS A 43 -4.35 2.71 -2.47
N GLY A 44 -4.77 1.59 -1.91
CA GLY A 44 -5.48 0.56 -2.66
C GLY A 44 -6.23 -0.37 -1.74
N PHE A 45 -7.29 -0.99 -2.26
CA PHE A 45 -7.95 -2.10 -1.61
C PHE A 45 -8.49 -3.07 -2.65
N GLU A 46 -8.53 -4.36 -2.30
CA GLU A 46 -9.08 -5.41 -3.16
C GLU A 46 -9.91 -6.37 -2.32
N LEU A 47 -11.15 -6.64 -2.74
CA LEU A 47 -11.99 -7.68 -2.15
C LEU A 47 -11.61 -9.01 -2.83
N ILE A 48 -11.10 -9.95 -2.03
CA ILE A 48 -10.81 -11.29 -2.50
C ILE A 48 -11.75 -12.30 -1.88
N GLU A 49 -11.95 -13.40 -2.59
CA GLU A 49 -12.73 -14.55 -2.15
C GLU A 49 -11.82 -15.77 -2.07
N LEU A 50 -11.89 -16.53 -0.98
CA LEU A 50 -11.00 -17.67 -0.74
C LEU A 50 -11.81 -18.84 -0.16
N ASN A 51 -11.68 -20.01 -0.78
CA ASN A 51 -12.09 -21.27 -0.17
C ASN A 51 -11.19 -21.61 1.02
N ALA A 52 -11.63 -22.54 1.87
CA ALA A 52 -10.82 -23.03 2.99
C ALA A 52 -9.49 -23.60 2.47
N GLY A 53 -8.36 -23.12 2.99
CA GLY A 53 -7.01 -23.51 2.58
C GLY A 53 -6.51 -22.89 1.27
N GLU A 54 -7.32 -22.09 0.57
CA GLU A 54 -6.89 -21.42 -0.65
C GLU A 54 -5.93 -20.26 -0.35
N ALA A 55 -4.96 -20.06 -1.25
CA ALA A 55 -4.05 -18.93 -1.22
C ALA A 55 -4.14 -18.12 -2.53
N LYS A 56 -4.11 -16.79 -2.41
CA LYS A 56 -4.04 -15.85 -3.55
C LYS A 56 -2.99 -14.80 -3.30
N THR A 57 -2.30 -14.40 -4.36
CA THR A 57 -1.42 -13.23 -4.34
C THR A 57 -2.21 -12.01 -4.82
N VAL A 58 -2.32 -11.00 -3.98
CA VAL A 58 -2.87 -9.68 -4.34
C VAL A 58 -1.73 -8.77 -4.74
N ARG A 59 -1.89 -8.01 -5.82
CA ARG A 59 -0.85 -7.12 -6.38
C ARG A 59 -1.39 -5.71 -6.50
N PHE A 60 -0.73 -4.79 -5.84
CA PHE A 60 -1.00 -3.36 -5.95
C PHE A 60 0.12 -2.67 -6.72
N LYS A 61 -0.25 -1.64 -7.48
CA LYS A 61 0.67 -0.83 -8.27
C LYS A 61 0.66 0.59 -7.72
N LEU A 62 1.82 1.06 -7.28
CA LEU A 62 2.04 2.42 -6.83
C LEU A 62 2.83 3.17 -7.88
N THR A 63 2.24 4.24 -8.41
CA THR A 63 2.90 5.17 -9.32
C THR A 63 3.10 6.51 -8.61
N LYS A 64 3.71 7.47 -9.31
CA LYS A 64 3.82 8.86 -8.87
C LYS A 64 2.48 9.48 -8.47
N LYS A 65 1.35 9.01 -9.02
CA LYS A 65 0.00 9.47 -8.66
C LYS A 65 -0.47 9.02 -7.27
N GLU A 66 0.05 7.91 -6.77
CA GLU A 66 -0.27 7.41 -5.44
C GLU A 66 0.73 7.93 -4.40
N LEU A 67 1.98 8.19 -4.79
CA LEU A 67 3.05 8.62 -3.88
C LEU A 67 3.11 10.13 -3.64
N GLY A 68 2.60 10.93 -4.57
CA GLY A 68 2.66 12.38 -4.48
C GLY A 68 1.58 13.00 -3.58
N PHE A 69 1.71 14.32 -3.42
CA PHE A 69 0.81 15.14 -2.63
C PHE A 69 0.69 16.54 -3.22
N TYR A 70 -0.35 17.26 -2.82
CA TYR A 70 -0.52 18.67 -3.17
C TYR A 70 0.18 19.56 -2.14
N ASN A 71 1.01 20.48 -2.60
CA ASN A 71 1.58 21.51 -1.73
C ASN A 71 0.57 22.65 -1.46
N ASN A 72 0.96 23.62 -0.63
CA ASN A 72 0.11 24.77 -0.29
C ASN A 72 -0.20 25.70 -1.49
N LYS A 73 0.45 25.51 -2.64
CA LYS A 73 0.21 26.23 -3.89
C LYS A 73 -0.73 25.47 -4.84
N GLY A 74 -1.21 24.28 -4.46
CA GLY A 74 -2.04 23.43 -5.31
C GLY A 74 -1.26 22.66 -6.38
N GLU A 75 0.07 22.63 -6.30
CA GLU A 75 0.92 21.87 -7.22
C GLU A 75 1.05 20.43 -6.71
N TYR A 76 0.85 19.47 -7.61
CA TYR A 76 1.04 18.05 -7.31
C TYR A 76 2.52 17.69 -7.46
N LEU A 77 3.14 17.30 -6.35
CA LEU A 77 4.58 17.02 -6.28
C LEU A 77 4.81 15.60 -5.76
N VAL A 78 5.90 15.00 -6.20
CA VAL A 78 6.44 13.75 -5.67
C VAL A 78 7.87 14.03 -5.26
N GLU A 79 8.18 13.85 -3.98
CA GLU A 79 9.51 14.06 -3.45
C GLU A 79 10.25 12.71 -3.37
N PRO A 80 11.53 12.64 -3.75
CA PRO A 80 12.39 11.49 -3.46
C PRO A 80 12.45 11.26 -1.95
N GLY A 81 12.42 10.00 -1.51
CA GLY A 81 12.34 9.70 -0.08
C GLY A 81 12.06 8.24 0.25
N GLU A 82 12.15 7.90 1.53
CA GLU A 82 11.77 6.59 2.06
C GLU A 82 10.25 6.55 2.32
N PHE A 83 9.59 5.55 1.75
CA PHE A 83 8.19 5.23 1.99
C PHE A 83 8.09 3.91 2.76
N ASP A 84 7.31 3.90 3.85
CA ASP A 84 6.80 2.64 4.41
C ASP A 84 5.52 2.26 3.67
N VAL A 85 5.38 0.97 3.34
CA VAL A 85 4.14 0.36 2.85
C VAL A 85 3.59 -0.58 3.91
N PHE A 86 2.27 -0.58 4.08
CA PHE A 86 1.57 -1.46 5.01
C PHE A 86 0.46 -2.21 4.29
N VAL A 87 0.30 -3.50 4.57
CA VAL A 87 -0.73 -4.32 3.93
C VAL A 87 -1.48 -5.14 4.98
N GLY A 88 -2.81 -5.22 4.91
CA GLY A 88 -3.59 -6.09 5.79
C GLY A 88 -5.11 -5.89 5.66
N GLY A 89 -5.89 -6.56 6.50
CA GLY A 89 -7.37 -6.49 6.48
C GLY A 89 -7.98 -5.25 7.16
N SER A 90 -7.15 -4.37 7.75
CA SER A 90 -7.62 -3.12 8.36
C SER A 90 -6.49 -2.11 8.52
N SER A 91 -6.83 -0.86 8.87
CA SER A 91 -5.87 0.21 9.13
C SER A 91 -4.95 -0.04 10.33
N TYR A 92 -5.30 -0.98 11.21
CA TYR A 92 -4.46 -1.42 12.34
C TYR A 92 -3.31 -2.33 11.91
N THR A 93 -3.21 -2.73 10.63
CA THR A 93 -2.17 -3.65 10.17
C THR A 93 -0.75 -3.18 10.50
N GLU A 94 0.10 -4.11 10.97
CA GLU A 94 1.50 -3.84 11.32
C GLU A 94 2.47 -4.44 10.30
N LEU A 95 1.97 -5.30 9.39
CA LEU A 95 2.78 -5.87 8.31
C LEU A 95 3.24 -4.73 7.42
N LYS A 96 4.56 -4.50 7.43
CA LYS A 96 5.17 -3.37 6.74
C LYS A 96 6.41 -3.78 5.97
N SER A 97 6.65 -3.07 4.88
CA SER A 97 7.92 -3.05 4.16
C SER A 97 8.28 -1.61 3.83
N LYS A 98 9.43 -1.38 3.21
CA LYS A 98 9.87 -0.05 2.83
C LYS A 98 10.55 -0.05 1.47
N PHE A 99 10.46 1.07 0.77
CA PHE A 99 11.21 1.32 -0.45
C PHE A 99 11.64 2.80 -0.52
N THR A 100 12.63 3.08 -1.35
CA THR A 100 13.12 4.43 -1.57
C THR A 100 12.78 4.85 -3.00
N LEU A 101 12.20 6.03 -3.14
CA LEU A 101 12.03 6.70 -4.41
C LEU A 101 13.24 7.61 -4.65
N GLU A 102 13.97 7.36 -5.75
CA GLU A 102 15.11 8.18 -6.21
C GLU A 102 14.67 9.27 -7.21
#